data_AF-A0A645DTT5-F1
#
_entry.id   AF-A0A645DTT5-F1
#
_cell.length_a   1.000
_cell.length_b   1.000
_cell.length_c   1.000
_cell.angle_alpha   90.00
_cell.angle_beta   90.00
_cell.angle_gamma   90.00
#
_symmetry.space_group_name_H-M   'P 1'
#
loop_
_entity.id
_entity.type
_entity.pdbx_description
1 polymer ?
#
loop_
_entity_poly.entity_id
_entity_poly.type
_entity_poly.pdbx_seq_one_letter_code
_entity_poly.pdbx_strand_id
1 'polypeptide(L)'
;MVDSERKIIKKGSAVLETLKFEESLNSILKEVEIKGGYIESSNVQGNTNGKPIYNEGGKAIYRENRNANITARVPKDAFDGFINSIGNFGNVISKSISGEDVTSQYFDTEARLKTLKIQEERILELLKKSGELKDIIELEKRLSELRYEIESLTGTLKKLESMVSYSQVSINLLEVVELTPEEKTPVTLGEKILTALKSSTKGLIELWKNFLILIAVILPYAVVIGVITLIVIFIKRKFNFKFTKFKNPFNNKK
;
A
#
# COMPACT_ATOMS: atom_id res chain seq x y z
N MET A 1 44.65 1.79 -15.58
CA MET A 1 43.64 2.14 -14.55
C MET A 1 42.92 0.86 -14.23
N VAL A 2 43.17 0.27 -13.06
CA VAL A 2 42.47 -0.94 -12.63
C VAL A 2 41.05 -0.49 -12.31
N ASP A 3 40.10 -0.82 -13.19
CA ASP A 3 38.68 -0.73 -12.88
C ASP A 3 38.43 -1.77 -11.79
N SER A 4 38.62 -1.36 -10.53
CA SER A 4 38.19 -2.16 -9.39
C SER A 4 36.67 -2.23 -9.51
N GLU A 5 36.18 -3.38 -9.94
CA GLU A 5 34.76 -3.65 -10.15
C GLU A 5 34.00 -3.25 -8.88
N ARG A 6 33.32 -2.10 -8.92
CA ARG A 6 32.64 -1.54 -7.75
C ARG A 6 31.64 -2.56 -7.22
N LYS A 7 31.70 -2.81 -5.92
CA LYS A 7 30.77 -3.69 -5.22
C LYS A 7 29.61 -2.85 -4.73
N ILE A 8 28.55 -2.76 -5.54
CA ILE A 8 27.34 -1.97 -5.24
C ILE A 8 26.19 -2.92 -4.92
N ILE A 9 25.59 -2.75 -3.75
CA ILE A 9 24.34 -3.42 -3.37
C ILE A 9 23.19 -2.55 -3.85
N LYS A 10 22.38 -3.06 -4.78
CA LYS A 10 21.16 -2.37 -5.25
C LYS A 10 19.92 -2.89 -4.52
N LYS A 11 19.06 -1.97 -4.10
CA LYS A 11 17.77 -2.25 -3.49
C LYS A 11 16.70 -1.46 -4.22
N GLY A 12 15.60 -2.12 -4.58
CA GLY A 12 14.42 -1.49 -5.17
C GLY A 12 13.21 -1.73 -4.28
N SER A 13 12.35 -0.73 -4.15
CA SER A 13 11.01 -0.91 -3.58
C SER A 13 9.96 -0.31 -4.51
N ALA A 14 8.84 -1.01 -4.64
CA ALA A 14 7.71 -0.54 -5.44
C ALA A 14 6.39 -0.86 -4.75
N VAL A 15 5.47 0.09 -4.79
CA VAL A 15 4.07 -0.11 -4.41
C VAL A 15 3.24 -0.03 -5.67
N LEU A 16 2.49 -1.10 -5.94
CA LEU A 16 1.67 -1.28 -7.12
C LEU A 16 0.21 -1.42 -6.72
N GLU A 17 -0.67 -0.85 -7.51
CA GLU A 17 -2.11 -1.09 -7.44
C GLU A 17 -2.57 -1.87 -8.67
N THR A 18 -3.50 -2.81 -8.48
CA THR A 18 -4.06 -3.58 -9.58
C THR A 18 -5.54 -3.86 -9.38
N LEU A 19 -6.27 -3.90 -10.50
CA LEU A 19 -7.65 -4.39 -10.55
C LEU A 19 -7.71 -5.92 -10.70
N LYS A 20 -6.61 -6.54 -11.14
CA LYS A 20 -6.51 -7.96 -11.48
C LYS A 20 -5.38 -8.62 -10.69
N PHE A 21 -5.61 -8.78 -9.39
CA PHE A 21 -4.59 -9.22 -8.43
C PHE A 21 -3.85 -10.50 -8.83
N GLU A 22 -4.57 -11.57 -9.18
CA GLU A 22 -3.95 -12.87 -9.53
C GLU A 22 -3.11 -12.78 -10.81
N GLU A 23 -3.59 -12.06 -11.83
CA GLU A 23 -2.89 -11.91 -13.10
C GLU A 23 -1.59 -11.11 -12.89
N SER A 24 -1.67 -10.01 -12.16
CA SER A 24 -0.52 -9.19 -11.78
C SER A 24 0.49 -9.96 -10.94
N LEU A 25 0.04 -10.66 -9.90
CA LEU A 25 0.89 -11.45 -9.01
C LEU A 25 1.65 -12.51 -9.81
N ASN A 26 0.95 -13.34 -10.58
CA ASN A 26 1.57 -14.38 -11.39
C ASN A 26 2.54 -13.82 -12.44
N SER A 27 2.22 -12.67 -13.03
CA SER A 27 3.12 -12.00 -13.99
C SER A 27 4.41 -11.52 -13.32
N ILE A 28 4.32 -10.97 -12.11
CA ILE A 28 5.51 -10.56 -11.32
C ILE A 28 6.37 -11.78 -11.00
N LEU A 29 5.77 -12.84 -10.47
CA LEU A 29 6.50 -14.07 -10.11
C LEU A 29 7.22 -14.68 -11.32
N LYS A 30 6.53 -14.75 -12.47
CA LYS A 30 7.08 -15.27 -13.72
C LYS A 30 8.18 -14.37 -14.29
N GLU A 31 8.02 -13.06 -14.23
CA GLU A 31 9.06 -12.13 -14.70
C GLU A 31 10.35 -12.27 -13.88
N VAL A 32 10.24 -12.42 -12.56
CA VAL A 32 11.41 -12.68 -11.70
C VAL A 32 12.15 -13.93 -12.16
N GLU A 33 11.43 -15.02 -12.42
CA GLU A 33 12.00 -16.28 -12.89
C GLU A 33 12.64 -16.15 -14.28
N ILE A 34 11.97 -15.49 -15.23
CA ILE A 34 12.50 -15.21 -16.58
C ILE A 34 13.82 -14.42 -16.51
N LYS A 35 13.94 -13.51 -15.55
CA LYS A 35 15.15 -12.71 -15.32
C LYS A 35 16.24 -13.45 -14.54
N GLY A 36 16.05 -14.75 -14.27
CA GLY A 36 17.00 -15.58 -13.53
C GLY A 36 17.05 -15.27 -12.02
N GLY A 37 16.03 -14.58 -11.51
CA GLY A 37 15.86 -14.31 -10.09
C GLY A 37 15.03 -15.38 -9.39
N TYR A 38 14.90 -15.22 -8.08
CA TYR A 38 14.06 -16.08 -7.25
C TYR A 38 13.29 -15.27 -6.21
N ILE A 39 12.22 -15.86 -5.69
CA ILE A 39 11.39 -15.27 -4.64
C ILE A 39 11.95 -15.67 -3.28
N GLU A 40 12.40 -14.70 -2.50
CA GLU A 40 12.91 -14.89 -1.15
C GLU A 40 11.76 -15.01 -0.15
N SER A 41 10.73 -14.18 -0.31
CA SER A 41 9.48 -14.30 0.45
C SER A 41 8.30 -13.79 -0.36
N SER A 42 7.15 -14.42 -0.16
CA SER A 42 5.86 -13.97 -0.70
C SER A 42 4.80 -14.20 0.36
N ASN A 43 4.13 -13.14 0.77
CA ASN A 43 3.04 -13.21 1.73
C ASN A 43 1.83 -12.48 1.16
N VAL A 44 0.72 -13.20 1.03
CA VAL A 44 -0.56 -12.65 0.57
C VAL A 44 -1.49 -12.57 1.77
N GLN A 45 -2.02 -11.38 2.05
CA GLN A 45 -3.01 -11.16 3.10
C GLN A 45 -4.28 -10.56 2.49
N GLY A 46 -5.41 -10.77 3.17
CA GLY A 46 -6.71 -10.28 2.75
C GLY A 46 -7.68 -11.41 2.41
N ASN A 47 -8.95 -11.05 2.26
CA ASN A 47 -10.03 -12.00 2.08
C ASN A 47 -10.32 -12.24 0.60
N THR A 48 -9.96 -13.43 0.11
CA THR A 48 -10.24 -13.86 -1.28
C THR A 48 -11.73 -13.85 -1.63
N ASN A 49 -12.62 -13.94 -0.63
CA ASN A 49 -14.06 -13.96 -0.81
C ASN A 49 -14.74 -12.60 -0.59
N GLY A 50 -13.95 -11.53 -0.38
CA GLY A 50 -14.46 -10.18 -0.21
C GLY A 50 -15.20 -9.71 -1.46
N LYS A 51 -16.53 -9.78 -1.44
CA LYS A 51 -17.37 -9.15 -2.47
C LYS A 51 -17.25 -7.63 -2.34
N PRO A 52 -17.17 -6.89 -3.46
CA PRO A 52 -17.23 -5.43 -3.40
C PRO A 52 -18.55 -5.02 -2.75
N ILE A 53 -18.47 -4.19 -1.72
CA ILE A 53 -19.62 -3.54 -1.11
C ILE A 53 -19.93 -2.32 -1.98
N TYR A 54 -21.10 -2.30 -2.59
CA TYR A 54 -21.57 -1.20 -3.43
C TYR A 54 -22.38 -0.20 -2.59
N ASN A 55 -22.25 1.10 -2.87
CA ASN A 55 -23.20 2.09 -2.37
C ASN A 55 -24.54 1.95 -3.12
N GLU A 56 -25.56 2.64 -2.63
CA GLU A 56 -26.87 2.71 -3.30
C GLU A 56 -26.82 3.21 -4.76
N GLY A 57 -25.71 3.83 -5.18
CA GLY A 57 -25.45 4.28 -6.55
C GLY A 57 -24.69 3.27 -7.43
N GLY A 58 -24.47 2.04 -6.96
CA GLY A 58 -23.75 1.00 -7.71
C GLY A 58 -22.23 1.21 -7.80
N LYS A 59 -21.66 2.13 -7.02
CA LYS A 59 -20.21 2.34 -6.89
C LYS A 59 -19.67 1.48 -5.75
N ALA A 60 -18.71 0.61 -6.04
CA ALA A 60 -18.02 -0.16 -5.00
C ALA A 60 -17.22 0.80 -4.10
N ILE A 61 -17.50 0.76 -2.80
CA ILE A 61 -16.97 1.66 -1.76
C ILE A 61 -15.83 0.98 -0.99
N TYR A 62 -15.98 -0.32 -0.74
CA TYR A 62 -15.02 -1.13 -0.01
C TYR A 62 -14.98 -2.53 -0.62
N ARG A 63 -13.77 -3.01 -0.90
CA ARG A 63 -13.47 -4.43 -1.01
C ARG A 63 -12.43 -4.70 0.08
N GLU A 64 -12.51 -5.82 0.77
CA GLU A 64 -11.37 -6.24 1.61
C GLU A 64 -10.21 -6.51 0.65
N ASN A 65 -9.40 -5.49 0.45
CA ASN A 65 -8.37 -5.47 -0.56
C ASN A 65 -7.28 -6.47 -0.17
N ARG A 66 -6.99 -7.41 -1.06
CA ARG A 66 -5.82 -8.27 -0.90
C ARG A 66 -4.56 -7.45 -1.09
N ASN A 67 -3.54 -7.77 -0.31
CA ASN A 67 -2.20 -7.28 -0.53
C ASN A 67 -1.23 -8.46 -0.67
N ALA A 68 -0.20 -8.29 -1.50
CA ALA A 68 0.92 -9.20 -1.57
C ALA A 68 2.20 -8.44 -1.28
N ASN A 69 2.93 -8.90 -0.27
CA ASN A 69 4.28 -8.45 0.03
C ASN A 69 5.25 -9.48 -0.52
N ILE A 70 6.01 -9.10 -1.54
CA ILE A 70 6.93 -9.97 -2.26
C ILE A 70 8.32 -9.39 -2.11
N THR A 71 9.27 -10.22 -1.67
CA THR A 71 10.69 -9.90 -1.74
C THR A 71 11.34 -10.84 -2.74
N ALA A 72 11.84 -10.27 -3.83
CA ALA A 72 12.52 -10.98 -4.88
C ALA A 72 14.02 -10.66 -4.86
N ARG A 73 14.83 -11.65 -5.24
CA ARG A 73 16.27 -11.54 -5.48
C ARG A 73 16.49 -11.61 -6.98
N VAL A 74 16.94 -10.52 -7.57
CA VAL A 74 17.12 -10.39 -9.03
C VAL A 74 18.61 -10.22 -9.33
N PRO A 75 19.19 -10.94 -10.29
CA PRO A 75 20.59 -10.76 -10.68
C PRO A 75 20.93 -9.29 -10.98
N LYS A 76 22.14 -8.84 -10.60
CA LYS A 76 22.56 -7.44 -10.72
C LYS A 76 22.34 -6.85 -12.13
N ASP A 77 22.58 -7.66 -13.16
CA ASP A 77 22.49 -7.24 -14.57
C ASP A 77 21.05 -7.13 -15.07
N ALA A 78 20.11 -7.84 -14.41
CA ALA A 78 18.70 -7.84 -14.76
C ALA A 78 17.86 -6.84 -13.94
N PHE A 79 18.41 -6.31 -12.83
CA PHE A 79 17.70 -5.45 -11.90
C PHE A 79 17.11 -4.20 -12.55
N ASP A 80 17.91 -3.45 -13.32
CA ASP A 80 17.47 -2.19 -13.93
C ASP A 80 16.36 -2.45 -14.96
N GLY A 81 16.42 -3.57 -15.67
CA GLY A 81 15.36 -4.00 -16.59
C GLY A 81 14.06 -4.34 -15.86
N PHE A 82 14.16 -5.13 -14.79
CA PHE A 82 13.01 -5.58 -13.99
C PHE A 82 12.29 -4.42 -13.29
N ILE A 83 13.03 -3.51 -12.65
CA ILE A 83 12.40 -2.41 -11.91
C ILE A 83 11.75 -1.37 -12.83
N ASN A 84 12.20 -1.28 -14.08
CA ASN A 84 11.59 -0.42 -15.09
C ASN A 84 10.37 -1.06 -15.76
N SER A 85 10.32 -2.39 -15.86
CA SER A 85 9.15 -3.11 -16.38
C SER A 85 8.01 -3.24 -15.35
N ILE A 86 8.23 -2.85 -14.10
CA ILE A 86 7.28 -3.10 -13.00
C ILE A 86 5.89 -2.46 -13.21
N GLY A 87 5.84 -1.33 -13.94
CA GLY A 87 4.59 -0.67 -14.30
C GLY A 87 3.74 -1.44 -15.30
N ASN A 88 4.29 -2.48 -15.95
CA ASN A 88 3.50 -3.36 -16.81
C ASN A 88 2.60 -4.31 -16.01
N PHE A 89 2.89 -4.50 -14.71
CA PHE A 89 2.16 -5.42 -13.84
C PHE A 89 1.07 -4.73 -13.02
N GLY A 90 1.04 -3.40 -12.98
CA GLY A 90 0.08 -2.62 -12.22
C GLY A 90 0.39 -1.12 -12.23
N ASN A 91 -0.52 -0.34 -11.68
CA ASN A 91 -0.37 1.10 -11.51
C ASN A 91 0.68 1.39 -10.43
N VAL A 92 1.72 2.17 -10.75
CA VAL A 92 2.81 2.42 -9.81
C VAL A 92 2.46 3.61 -8.92
N ILE A 93 2.30 3.36 -7.62
CA ILE A 93 2.03 4.41 -6.62
C ILE A 93 3.32 5.04 -6.13
N SER A 94 4.33 4.21 -5.88
CA SER A 94 5.65 4.68 -5.52
C SER A 94 6.69 3.69 -5.99
N LYS A 95 7.85 4.24 -6.37
CA LYS A 95 9.03 3.48 -6.75
C LYS A 95 10.25 4.17 -6.18
N SER A 96 11.10 3.41 -5.50
CA SER A 96 12.37 3.88 -4.97
C SER A 96 13.48 2.91 -5.33
N ILE A 97 14.63 3.45 -5.68
CA ILE A 97 15.85 2.69 -6.00
C ILE A 97 16.97 3.30 -5.19
N SER A 98 17.70 2.47 -4.46
CA SER A 98 18.89 2.86 -3.73
C SER A 98 20.05 1.94 -4.06
N GLY A 99 21.26 2.52 -4.02
CA GLY A 99 22.51 1.81 -4.21
C GLY A 99 23.44 2.13 -3.06
N GLU A 100 24.06 1.11 -2.49
CA GLU A 100 25.02 1.22 -1.41
C GLU A 100 26.37 0.69 -1.90
N ASP A 101 27.39 1.55 -1.92
CA ASP A 101 28.75 1.16 -2.32
C ASP A 101 29.46 0.52 -1.12
N VAL A 102 29.71 -0.79 -1.22
CA VAL A 102 30.40 -1.59 -0.21
C VAL A 102 31.80 -2.02 -0.67
N THR A 103 32.36 -1.36 -1.69
CA THR A 103 33.65 -1.70 -2.29
C THR A 103 34.76 -1.72 -1.25
N SER A 104 34.90 -0.64 -0.45
CA SER A 104 35.90 -0.57 0.61
C SER A 104 35.68 -1.66 1.67
N GLN A 105 34.46 -1.83 2.15
CA GLN A 105 34.13 -2.84 3.16
C GLN A 105 34.45 -4.26 2.68
N TYR A 106 34.16 -4.57 1.42
CA TYR A 106 34.44 -5.87 0.82
C TYR A 106 35.95 -6.15 0.79
N PHE A 107 36.74 -5.24 0.21
CA PHE A 107 38.18 -5.44 0.08
C PHE A 107 38.91 -5.40 1.44
N ASP A 108 38.44 -4.59 2.38
CA ASP A 108 38.99 -4.57 3.75
C ASP A 108 38.73 -5.91 4.47
N THR A 109 37.50 -6.44 4.34
CA THR A 109 37.13 -7.74 4.91
C THR A 109 37.96 -8.88 4.29
N GLU A 110 38.12 -8.86 2.97
CA GLU A 110 38.93 -9.84 2.24
C GLU A 110 40.41 -9.79 2.66
N ALA A 111 41.00 -8.59 2.74
CA ALA A 111 42.39 -8.40 3.15
C ALA A 111 42.63 -8.86 4.59
N ARG A 112 41.71 -8.58 5.51
CA ARG A 112 41.78 -9.05 6.90
C ARG A 112 41.67 -10.57 6.97
N LEU A 113 40.72 -11.16 6.24
CA LEU A 113 40.55 -12.61 6.17
C LEU A 113 41.82 -13.31 5.66
N LYS A 114 42.44 -12.78 4.60
CA LYS A 114 43.72 -13.29 4.08
C LYS A 114 44.84 -13.23 5.12
N THR A 115 44.94 -12.12 5.85
CA THR A 115 45.94 -11.94 6.89
C THR A 115 45.77 -12.96 8.03
N LEU A 116 44.53 -13.18 8.48
CA LEU A 116 44.23 -14.14 9.54
C LEU A 116 44.52 -15.59 9.12
N LYS A 117 44.24 -15.96 7.86
CA LYS A 117 44.59 -17.29 7.34
C LYS A 117 46.11 -17.53 7.33
N ILE A 118 46.90 -16.53 6.95
CA ILE A 118 48.37 -16.62 7.02
C ILE A 118 48.83 -16.76 8.48
N GLN A 119 48.19 -16.06 9.42
CA GLN A 119 48.48 -16.22 10.85
C GLN A 119 48.11 -17.62 11.36
N GLU A 120 46.97 -18.17 10.95
CA GLU A 120 46.55 -19.53 11.27
C GLU A 120 47.59 -20.56 10.79
N GLU A 121 48.00 -20.48 9.51
CA GLU A 121 49.04 -21.35 8.94
C GLU A 121 50.33 -21.29 9.75
N ARG A 122 50.77 -20.09 10.14
CA ARG A 122 51.96 -19.91 10.96
C ARG A 122 51.85 -20.53 12.35
N ILE A 123 50.69 -20.42 13.00
CA ILE A 123 50.45 -21.06 14.30
C ILE A 123 50.46 -22.59 14.16
N LEU A 124 49.86 -23.13 13.09
CA LEU A 124 49.92 -24.56 12.80
C LEU A 124 51.36 -25.06 12.56
N GLU A 125 52.21 -24.26 11.92
CA GLU A 125 53.64 -24.57 11.79
C GLU A 125 54.39 -24.55 13.12
N LEU A 126 54.08 -23.60 14.01
CA LEU A 126 54.68 -23.52 15.35
C LEU A 126 54.23 -24.69 16.22
N LEU A 127 52.95 -25.08 16.18
CA LEU A 127 52.42 -26.26 16.88
C LEU A 127 53.16 -27.54 16.49
N LYS A 128 53.53 -27.72 15.22
CA LYS A 128 54.31 -28.88 14.75
C LYS A 128 55.75 -28.92 15.29
N LYS A 129 56.30 -27.78 15.68
CA LYS A 129 57.69 -27.63 16.17
C LYS A 129 57.78 -27.53 17.69
N SER A 130 56.66 -27.28 18.38
CA SER A 130 56.65 -27.03 19.82
C SER A 130 56.78 -28.32 20.62
N GLY A 131 57.70 -28.33 21.60
CA GLY A 131 57.96 -29.46 22.49
C GLY A 131 57.38 -29.31 23.90
N GLU A 132 56.96 -28.10 24.29
CA GLU A 132 56.45 -27.83 25.63
C GLU A 132 54.91 -27.81 25.66
N LEU A 133 54.32 -28.55 26.60
CA LEU A 133 52.86 -28.64 26.74
C LEU A 133 52.19 -27.28 26.97
N LYS A 134 52.86 -26.39 27.70
CA LYS A 134 52.34 -25.05 28.00
C LYS A 134 52.18 -24.22 26.71
N ASP A 135 53.19 -24.23 25.85
CA ASP A 135 53.17 -23.52 24.58
C ASP A 135 52.11 -24.09 23.63
N ILE A 136 51.90 -25.42 23.65
CA ILE A 136 50.84 -26.07 22.87
C ILE A 136 49.46 -25.56 23.30
N ILE A 137 49.18 -25.49 24.60
CA ILE A 137 47.89 -25.01 25.12
C ILE A 137 47.64 -23.55 24.74
N GLU A 138 48.67 -22.71 24.81
CA GLU A 138 48.55 -21.29 24.45
C GLU A 138 48.31 -21.09 22.94
N LEU A 139 49.05 -21.83 22.11
CA LEU A 139 48.87 -21.81 20.66
C LEU A 139 47.50 -22.36 20.23
N GLU A 140 47.00 -23.43 20.85
CA GLU A 140 45.65 -23.97 20.61
C GLU A 140 44.55 -22.96 20.98
N LYS A 141 44.69 -22.27 22.12
CA LYS A 141 43.75 -21.21 22.50
C LYS A 141 43.73 -20.10 21.44
N ARG A 142 44.91 -19.64 21.01
CA ARG A 142 45.02 -18.60 19.99
C ARG A 142 44.49 -19.06 18.63
N LEU A 143 44.72 -20.31 18.26
CA LEU A 143 44.20 -20.93 17.05
C LEU A 143 42.67 -20.93 17.05
N SER A 144 42.04 -21.30 18.17
CA SER A 144 40.60 -21.27 18.33
C SER A 144 40.00 -19.87 18.14
N GLU A 145 40.62 -18.85 18.74
CA GLU A 145 40.22 -17.45 18.55
C GLU A 145 40.31 -17.01 17.08
N LEU A 146 41.42 -17.33 16.41
CA LEU A 146 41.60 -17.00 14.99
C LEU A 146 40.57 -17.68 14.10
N ARG A 147 40.27 -18.95 14.34
CA ARG A 147 39.27 -19.69 13.56
C ARG A 147 37.89 -19.07 13.67
N TYR A 148 37.47 -18.70 14.88
CA TYR A 148 36.21 -17.98 15.07
C TYR A 148 36.17 -16.67 14.26
N GLU A 149 37.25 -15.90 14.28
CA GLU A 149 37.34 -14.65 13.51
C GLU A 149 37.32 -14.90 11.98
N ILE A 150 38.05 -15.91 11.51
CA ILE A 150 38.08 -16.33 10.10
C ILE A 150 36.69 -16.75 9.64
N GLU A 151 35.96 -17.55 10.42
CA GLU A 151 34.61 -18.00 10.10
C GLU A 151 33.64 -16.82 10.02
N SER A 152 33.70 -15.92 10.99
CA SER A 152 32.87 -14.70 11.03
C SER A 152 33.10 -13.79 9.81
N LEU A 153 34.36 -13.51 9.47
CA LEU A 153 34.70 -12.68 8.31
C LEU A 153 34.38 -13.39 6.99
N THR A 154 34.56 -14.71 6.92
CA THR A 154 34.15 -15.50 5.75
C THR A 154 32.64 -15.42 5.53
N GLY A 155 31.85 -15.53 6.59
CA GLY A 155 30.39 -15.35 6.52
C GLY A 155 29.99 -13.95 6.07
N THR A 156 30.68 -12.92 6.58
CA THR A 156 30.46 -11.53 6.20
C THR A 156 30.76 -11.30 4.71
N LEU A 157 31.88 -11.83 4.21
CA LEU A 157 32.28 -11.70 2.81
C LEU A 157 31.28 -12.37 1.87
N LYS A 158 30.86 -13.61 2.19
CA LYS A 158 29.81 -14.33 1.43
C LYS A 158 28.49 -13.57 1.38
N LYS A 159 28.11 -12.93 2.49
CA LYS A 159 26.90 -12.11 2.56
C LYS A 159 26.99 -10.89 1.65
N LEU A 160 28.11 -10.16 1.68
CA LEU A 160 28.35 -9.02 0.79
C LEU A 160 28.33 -9.45 -0.68
N GLU A 161 29.00 -10.55 -1.02
CA GLU A 161 29.04 -11.10 -2.36
C GLU A 161 27.64 -11.46 -2.89
N SER A 162 26.82 -12.10 -2.05
CA SER A 162 25.42 -12.40 -2.37
C SER A 162 24.60 -11.14 -2.62
N MET A 163 24.74 -10.11 -1.76
CA MET A 163 24.03 -8.83 -1.91
C MET A 163 24.46 -8.00 -3.12
N VAL A 164 25.70 -8.16 -3.57
CA VAL A 164 26.22 -7.52 -4.80
C VAL A 164 25.77 -8.29 -6.05
N SER A 165 25.74 -9.62 -5.97
CA SER A 165 25.35 -10.48 -7.10
C SER A 165 23.84 -10.45 -7.35
N TYR A 166 23.05 -10.36 -6.28
CA TYR A 166 21.59 -10.30 -6.32
C TYR A 166 21.07 -9.05 -5.63
N SER A 167 20.43 -8.20 -6.43
CA SER A 167 19.71 -7.04 -5.96
C SER A 167 18.39 -7.45 -5.30
N GLN A 168 18.01 -6.76 -4.23
CA GLN A 168 16.73 -7.00 -3.55
C GLN A 168 15.64 -6.12 -4.15
N VAL A 169 14.51 -6.71 -4.52
CA VAL A 169 13.31 -5.95 -4.93
C VAL A 169 12.15 -6.28 -4.01
N SER A 170 11.66 -5.28 -3.29
CA SER A 170 10.48 -5.39 -2.44
C SER A 170 9.26 -4.81 -3.15
N ILE A 171 8.27 -5.63 -3.41
CA ILE A 171 7.06 -5.27 -4.16
C ILE A 171 5.87 -5.43 -3.22
N ASN A 172 5.11 -4.35 -3.05
CA ASN A 172 3.83 -4.38 -2.38
C ASN A 172 2.72 -4.21 -3.44
N LEU A 173 2.00 -5.28 -3.72
CA LEU A 173 0.89 -5.29 -4.67
C LEU A 173 -0.43 -5.16 -3.91
N LEU A 174 -1.18 -4.10 -4.19
CA LEU A 174 -2.46 -3.79 -3.57
C LEU A 174 -3.58 -4.04 -4.59
N GLU A 175 -4.55 -4.87 -4.25
CA GLU A 175 -5.80 -4.97 -5.01
C GLU A 175 -6.64 -3.71 -4.72
N VAL A 176 -7.14 -3.04 -5.76
CA VAL A 176 -8.04 -1.89 -5.60
C VAL A 176 -9.21 -1.99 -6.56
N VAL A 177 -10.27 -1.21 -6.28
CA VAL A 177 -11.48 -1.15 -7.10
C VAL A 177 -11.36 -0.05 -8.16
N GLU A 178 -10.69 1.05 -7.82
CA GLU A 178 -10.32 2.14 -8.71
C GLU A 178 -8.83 2.41 -8.50
N LEU A 179 -8.08 2.53 -9.60
CA LEU A 179 -6.65 2.88 -9.53
C LEU A 179 -6.51 4.34 -9.11
N THR A 180 -5.56 4.61 -8.23
CA THR A 180 -5.16 5.98 -7.91
C THR A 180 -4.61 6.63 -9.19
N PRO A 181 -5.13 7.79 -9.61
CA PRO A 181 -4.62 8.47 -10.79
C PRO A 181 -3.11 8.72 -10.64
N GLU A 182 -2.30 8.30 -11.62
CA GLU A 182 -0.92 8.74 -11.69
C GLU A 182 -0.95 10.27 -11.75
N GLU A 183 -0.35 10.96 -10.77
CA GLU A 183 -0.21 12.43 -10.79
C GLU A 183 0.77 12.84 -11.90
N LYS A 184 0.32 12.71 -13.15
CA LYS A 184 0.98 13.27 -14.32
C LYS A 184 0.42 14.67 -14.50
N THR A 185 1.18 15.64 -14.00
CA THR A 185 1.02 17.10 -14.09
C THR A 185 0.26 17.79 -12.95
N PRO A 186 0.73 18.97 -12.50
CA PRO A 186 -0.07 19.83 -11.65
C PRO A 186 -1.29 20.29 -12.45
N VAL A 187 -2.43 19.65 -12.21
CA VAL A 187 -3.73 20.07 -12.76
C VAL A 187 -3.94 21.55 -12.49
N THR A 188 -4.14 22.30 -13.57
CA THR A 188 -4.34 23.76 -13.51
C THR A 188 -5.62 24.05 -12.72
N LEU A 189 -5.72 25.20 -12.03
CA LEU A 189 -6.94 25.56 -11.28
C LEU A 189 -8.22 25.43 -12.12
N GLY A 190 -8.14 25.74 -13.43
CA GLY A 190 -9.26 25.56 -14.36
C GLY A 190 -9.71 24.11 -14.55
N GLU A 191 -8.77 23.15 -14.62
CA GLU A 191 -9.08 21.72 -14.73
C GLU A 191 -9.66 21.18 -13.42
N LYS A 192 -9.17 21.66 -12.27
CA LYS A 192 -9.75 21.37 -10.95
C LYS A 192 -11.18 21.89 -10.82
N ILE A 193 -11.46 23.11 -11.31
CA ILE A 193 -12.81 23.68 -11.32
C ILE A 193 -13.73 22.90 -12.28
N LEU A 194 -13.27 22.53 -13.47
CA LEU A 194 -14.05 21.76 -14.44
C LEU A 194 -14.34 20.33 -13.95
N THR A 195 -13.38 19.66 -13.31
CA THR A 195 -13.60 18.35 -12.68
C THR A 195 -14.51 18.47 -11.46
N ALA A 196 -14.33 19.48 -10.61
CA ALA A 196 -15.24 19.79 -9.51
C ALA A 196 -16.67 20.04 -10.02
N LEU A 197 -16.84 20.83 -11.08
CA LEU A 197 -18.15 21.12 -11.68
C LEU A 197 -18.78 19.86 -12.31
N LYS A 198 -18.01 19.03 -13.02
CA LYS A 198 -18.51 17.72 -13.50
C LYS A 198 -18.92 16.80 -12.35
N SER A 199 -18.15 16.75 -11.26
CA SER A 199 -18.50 15.96 -10.07
C SER A 199 -19.69 16.55 -9.29
N SER A 200 -19.91 17.87 -9.34
CA SER A 200 -21.02 18.54 -8.67
C SER A 200 -22.39 18.15 -9.23
N THR A 201 -22.46 17.71 -10.49
CA THR A 201 -23.70 17.19 -11.09
C THR A 201 -24.19 15.93 -10.37
N LYS A 202 -23.30 15.11 -9.81
CA LYS A 202 -23.66 13.95 -8.99
C LYS A 202 -24.28 14.40 -7.66
N GLY A 203 -23.72 15.43 -7.03
CA GLY A 203 -24.28 16.04 -5.83
C GLY A 203 -25.67 16.66 -6.08
N LEU A 204 -25.89 17.30 -7.24
CA LEU A 204 -27.21 17.82 -7.63
C LEU A 204 -28.25 16.69 -7.75
N ILE A 205 -27.89 15.57 -8.39
CA ILE A 205 -28.79 14.41 -8.52
C ILE A 205 -29.14 13.82 -7.14
N GLU A 206 -28.17 13.77 -6.24
CA GLU A 206 -28.36 13.29 -4.87
C GLU A 206 -29.25 14.23 -4.04
N LEU A 207 -29.09 15.54 -4.20
CA LEU A 207 -30.00 16.54 -3.62
C LEU A 207 -31.43 16.39 -4.16
N TRP A 208 -31.59 16.16 -5.46
CA TRP A 208 -32.90 15.92 -6.08
C TRP A 208 -33.56 14.62 -5.57
N LYS A 209 -32.78 13.53 -5.40
CA LYS A 209 -33.27 12.29 -4.80
C LYS A 209 -33.74 12.53 -3.36
N ASN A 210 -32.94 13.20 -2.54
CA ASN A 210 -33.30 13.52 -1.16
C ASN A 210 -34.52 14.43 -1.07
N PHE A 211 -34.66 15.39 -1.99
CA PHE A 211 -35.84 16.25 -2.08
C PHE A 211 -37.11 15.47 -2.42
N LEU A 212 -37.05 14.52 -3.36
CA LEU A 212 -38.18 13.63 -3.66
C LEU A 212 -38.58 12.77 -2.47
N ILE A 213 -37.61 12.23 -1.73
CA ILE A 213 -37.85 11.47 -0.50
C ILE A 213 -38.52 12.35 0.56
N LEU A 214 -38.06 13.59 0.73
CA LEU A 214 -38.66 14.56 1.65
C LEU A 214 -40.15 14.80 1.33
N ILE A 215 -40.49 15.01 0.04
CA ILE A 215 -41.88 15.18 -0.40
C ILE A 215 -42.70 13.92 -0.08
N ALA A 216 -42.17 12.74 -0.38
CA ALA A 216 -42.85 11.47 -0.11
C ALA A 216 -43.11 11.24 1.38
N VAL A 217 -42.19 11.67 2.24
CA VAL A 217 -42.33 11.59 3.71
C VAL A 217 -43.33 12.62 4.24
N ILE A 218 -43.39 13.83 3.67
CA ILE A 218 -44.30 14.90 4.12
C ILE A 218 -45.73 14.69 3.63
N LEU A 219 -45.92 14.02 2.47
CA LEU A 219 -47.22 13.83 1.83
C LEU A 219 -48.31 13.24 2.76
N PRO A 220 -48.05 12.16 3.54
CA PRO A 220 -49.03 11.59 4.46
C PRO A 220 -49.47 12.58 5.54
N TYR A 221 -48.52 13.32 6.11
CA TYR A 221 -48.83 14.34 7.13
C TYR A 221 -49.62 15.51 6.53
N ALA A 222 -49.28 15.95 5.32
CA ALA A 222 -50.01 17.00 4.61
C ALA A 222 -51.47 16.59 4.32
N VAL A 223 -51.70 15.33 3.94
CA VAL A 223 -53.06 14.79 3.73
C VAL A 223 -53.86 14.80 5.05
N VAL A 224 -53.27 14.34 6.15
CA VAL A 224 -53.95 14.35 7.47
C VAL A 224 -54.31 15.78 7.90
N ILE A 225 -53.38 16.72 7.78
CA ILE A 225 -53.63 18.15 8.10
C ILE A 225 -54.72 18.73 7.19
N GLY A 226 -54.70 18.39 5.90
CA GLY A 226 -55.72 18.78 4.93
C GLY A 226 -57.12 18.27 5.28
N VAL A 227 -57.22 17.00 5.70
CA VAL A 227 -58.50 16.41 6.14
C VAL A 227 -58.99 17.07 7.43
N ILE A 228 -58.11 17.31 8.41
CA ILE A 228 -58.46 17.99 9.66
C ILE A 228 -58.96 19.41 9.40
N THR A 229 -58.27 20.18 8.54
CA THR A 229 -58.67 21.55 8.19
C THR A 229 -60.02 21.57 7.45
N LEU A 230 -60.26 20.64 6.53
CA LEU A 230 -61.57 20.50 5.87
C LEU A 230 -62.70 20.19 6.87
N ILE A 231 -62.47 19.30 7.83
CA ILE A 231 -63.43 18.97 8.89
C ILE A 231 -63.75 20.22 9.73
N VAL A 232 -62.74 20.98 10.15
CA VAL A 232 -62.93 22.23 10.93
C VAL A 232 -63.73 23.26 10.15
N ILE A 233 -63.43 23.46 8.86
CA ILE A 233 -64.18 24.38 7.99
C ILE A 233 -65.64 23.94 7.84
N PHE A 234 -65.88 22.63 7.66
CA PHE A 234 -67.22 22.07 7.53
C PHE A 234 -68.05 22.28 8.81
N ILE A 235 -67.45 22.04 9.99
CA ILE A 235 -68.09 22.27 11.29
C ILE A 235 -68.38 23.77 11.49
N LYS A 236 -67.43 24.67 11.18
CA LYS A 236 -67.66 26.12 11.25
C LYS A 236 -68.79 26.57 10.32
N ARG A 237 -68.85 26.10 9.08
CA ARG A 237 -69.94 26.42 8.15
C ARG A 237 -71.30 25.88 8.62
N LYS A 238 -71.32 24.71 9.26
CA LYS A 238 -72.54 24.10 9.80
C LYS A 238 -73.06 24.83 11.05
N PHE A 239 -72.18 25.33 11.92
CA PHE A 239 -72.57 26.04 13.15
C PHE A 239 -72.77 27.55 12.97
N ASN A 240 -72.14 28.21 11.99
CA ASN A 240 -72.39 29.64 11.70
C ASN A 240 -73.75 29.93 11.03
N PHE A 241 -74.61 28.93 10.79
CA PHE A 241 -75.92 29.13 10.14
C PHE A 241 -77.09 29.35 11.12
N LYS A 242 -76.84 29.47 12.43
CA LYS A 242 -77.90 29.77 13.42
C LYS A 242 -77.46 30.81 14.45
N PHE A 243 -77.14 32.04 14.04
CA PHE A 243 -77.18 33.19 14.96
C PHE A 243 -77.33 34.52 14.20
N THR A 244 -78.55 34.86 13.78
CA THR A 244 -78.94 36.27 13.51
C THR A 244 -80.40 36.54 13.87
N LYS A 245 -80.56 37.51 14.80
CA LYS A 245 -81.75 38.28 15.22
C LYS A 245 -82.78 37.64 16.18
N PHE A 246 -82.58 37.91 17.48
CA PHE A 246 -83.70 38.25 18.37
C PHE A 246 -83.81 39.78 18.45
N LYS A 247 -84.96 40.32 18.04
CA LYS A 247 -85.27 41.75 17.96
C LYS A 247 -85.91 42.16 19.29
N ASN A 248 -85.32 43.14 19.98
CA ASN A 248 -85.85 43.69 21.23
C ASN A 248 -87.13 44.51 20.94
N PRO A 249 -88.30 44.20 21.52
CA PRO A 249 -89.54 44.91 21.21
C PRO A 249 -89.80 46.03 22.24
N PHE A 250 -90.10 47.23 21.73
CA PHE A 250 -90.65 48.40 22.46
C PHE A 250 -89.76 49.08 23.51
N ASN A 251 -88.89 49.99 23.05
CA ASN A 251 -88.64 51.24 23.76
C ASN A 251 -89.38 52.36 23.00
N ASN A 252 -90.55 52.75 23.52
CA ASN A 252 -91.38 53.83 22.99
C ASN A 252 -90.82 55.19 23.42
N LYS A 253 -90.73 56.14 22.48
CA LYS A 253 -90.54 57.56 22.80
C LYS A 253 -91.87 58.17 23.27
N LYS A 254 -91.93 58.61 24.52
CA LYS A 254 -92.28 59.98 24.95
C LYS A 254 -92.22 60.06 26.47
#